data_AF-A0A1S2QRY7-F1
#
_entry.id   AF-A0A1S2QRY7-F1
#
_cell.length_a   1.000
_cell.length_b   1.000
_cell.length_c   1.000
_cell.angle_alpha   90.00
_cell.angle_beta   90.00
_cell.angle_gamma   90.00
#
_symmetry.space_group_name_H-M   'P 1'
#
loop_
_entity.id
_entity.type
_entity.pdbx_description
1 polymer ?
#
loop_
_entity_poly.entity_id
_entity_poly.type
_entity_poly.pdbx_seq_one_letter_code
_entity_poly.pdbx_strand_id
1 'polypeptide(L)'
;MTPEDFRPGEGYARIEWLEHIHDPSFLDPESTDLFTTTADTIVAVCCQGLPGPVLLRGGDHWVLTEVDAERLAQDAQHPSWPTRQELFVGGQVPQEVHWSRGDLTGPVGVTTRDAGGSPTRRAASFTKPASTLRIGDYLQIHAVRFPEHDMGTDEGYHRVEWVGHLTGERIAGLLADPVWAGGTVTLVTVHGLSGMLVLPEKDVRVLVQPNLERVSSDNQEAWHEGPHFELTGVLEPDPAVQDTKDAAYRPAAPEDEADLYPTVFSTPERRTLHLEGVTGVRAVPTAALPWPHGLFKCEYAERGKRIAGTYPGGRREDQTAHAELFAELGEEEFAACPYHQGDWPAIAEAVLAHAEVDEDEEPERAARLYAMEHLSPRDREWAQRMVSDHIWWNEGSDSLTNGQHRLCAMRAGGVANVPVNGRYLPGKQQPDAVDAREHARMTVERYWIERLVDLWGPGPWPERLGPLVARHRMLRRPLPRPDRRPE
;
A
#
# COMPACT_ATOMS: atom_id res chain seq x y z
N MET A 1 -1.34 -0.96 -4.36
CA MET A 1 -2.20 -2.06 -4.91
C MET A 1 -1.32 -3.14 -5.54
N THR A 2 -1.45 -4.40 -5.12
CA THR A 2 -0.63 -5.50 -5.67
C THR A 2 -1.13 -5.93 -7.07
N PRO A 3 -0.28 -6.59 -7.89
CA PRO A 3 -0.64 -7.10 -9.21
C PRO A 3 -1.86 -8.05 -9.27
N GLU A 4 -2.36 -8.51 -8.11
CA GLU A 4 -3.40 -9.54 -7.98
C GLU A 4 -4.84 -9.00 -8.17
N ASP A 5 -5.03 -7.69 -8.23
CA ASP A 5 -6.35 -7.06 -8.41
C ASP A 5 -6.62 -6.51 -9.83
N PHE A 6 -5.65 -6.59 -10.74
CA PHE A 6 -5.82 -6.10 -12.11
C PHE A 6 -6.68 -7.04 -12.95
N ARG A 7 -7.58 -6.47 -13.75
CA ARG A 7 -8.34 -7.23 -14.75
C ARG A 7 -7.36 -7.81 -15.79
N PRO A 8 -7.64 -8.97 -16.42
CA PRO A 8 -6.76 -9.52 -17.45
C PRO A 8 -6.42 -8.52 -18.55
N GLY A 9 -5.14 -8.21 -18.73
CA GLY A 9 -4.66 -7.24 -19.73
C GLY A 9 -4.74 -5.76 -19.32
N GLU A 10 -5.22 -5.45 -18.11
CA GLU A 10 -5.12 -4.11 -17.54
C GLU A 10 -3.64 -3.73 -17.32
N GLY A 11 -3.29 -2.47 -17.60
CA GLY A 11 -1.92 -1.97 -17.49
C GLY A 11 -1.00 -2.31 -18.67
N TYR A 12 -1.47 -3.09 -19.66
CA TYR A 12 -0.70 -3.42 -20.86
C TYR A 12 -1.15 -2.63 -22.08
N ALA A 13 -0.18 -2.11 -22.83
CA ALA A 13 -0.39 -1.44 -24.11
C ALA A 13 0.52 -2.05 -25.18
N ARG A 14 0.04 -2.10 -26.43
CA ARG A 14 0.86 -2.56 -27.54
C ARG A 14 1.96 -1.55 -27.83
N ILE A 15 3.20 -2.00 -27.88
CA ILE A 15 4.32 -1.23 -28.41
C ILE A 15 4.14 -1.11 -29.94
N GLU A 16 3.94 0.11 -30.44
CA GLU A 16 3.79 0.35 -31.88
C GLU A 16 5.14 0.49 -32.59
N TRP A 17 6.10 1.09 -31.88
CA TRP A 17 7.52 1.12 -32.21
C TRP A 17 8.33 1.61 -31.01
N LEU A 18 9.64 1.44 -31.10
CA LEU A 18 10.61 1.86 -30.09
C LEU A 18 11.84 2.48 -30.77
N GLU A 19 12.56 3.29 -30.01
CA GLU A 19 13.72 4.04 -30.46
C GLU A 19 14.83 3.89 -29.42
N HIS A 20 16.01 3.42 -29.85
CA HIS A 20 17.17 3.26 -28.99
C HIS A 20 18.00 4.55 -29.04
N ILE A 21 18.17 5.18 -27.89
CA ILE A 21 18.93 6.42 -27.70
C ILE A 21 20.31 6.01 -27.17
N HIS A 22 21.29 5.99 -28.08
CA HIS A 22 22.66 5.53 -27.79
C HIS A 22 23.57 6.63 -27.24
N ASP A 23 23.14 7.89 -27.31
CA ASP A 23 23.85 9.05 -26.78
C ASP A 23 22.85 10.00 -26.10
N PRO A 24 22.39 9.67 -24.88
CA PRO A 24 21.39 10.46 -24.16
C PRO A 24 22.00 11.73 -23.55
N SER A 25 22.67 12.55 -24.37
CA SER A 25 23.36 13.79 -23.96
C SER A 25 22.45 14.87 -23.35
N PHE A 26 21.13 14.69 -23.44
CA PHE A 26 20.14 15.53 -22.77
C PHE A 26 19.99 15.24 -21.27
N LEU A 27 20.52 14.12 -20.77
CA LEU A 27 20.57 13.85 -19.34
C LEU A 27 21.49 14.86 -18.64
N ASP A 28 21.19 15.17 -17.38
CA ASP A 28 22.04 16.07 -16.59
C ASP A 28 23.34 15.33 -16.19
N PRO A 29 24.53 15.77 -16.67
CA PRO A 29 25.79 15.15 -16.32
C PRO A 29 26.19 15.36 -14.85
N GLU A 30 25.59 16.32 -14.16
CA GLU A 30 25.83 16.61 -12.74
C GLU A 30 24.77 15.97 -11.83
N SER A 31 23.83 15.19 -12.39
CA SER A 31 22.75 14.53 -11.65
C SER A 31 23.29 13.70 -10.47
N THR A 32 22.69 13.91 -9.31
CA THR A 32 22.94 13.04 -8.14
C THR A 32 22.08 11.79 -8.12
N ASP A 33 21.06 11.73 -8.99
CA ASP A 33 20.20 10.56 -9.13
C ASP A 33 20.94 9.36 -9.74
N LEU A 34 20.87 8.21 -9.05
CA LEU A 34 21.49 6.95 -9.46
C LEU A 34 20.94 6.43 -10.79
N PHE A 35 19.65 6.66 -11.07
CA PHE A 35 18.99 6.24 -12.30
C PHE A 35 19.53 7.02 -13.51
N THR A 36 19.80 8.31 -13.36
CA THR A 36 20.39 9.15 -14.41
C THR A 36 21.85 8.76 -14.68
N THR A 37 22.66 8.59 -13.63
CA THR A 37 24.12 8.37 -13.76
C THR A 37 24.52 7.01 -14.35
N THR A 38 23.60 6.05 -14.38
CA THR A 38 23.85 4.67 -14.88
C THR A 38 23.25 4.40 -16.25
N ALA A 39 22.57 5.38 -16.85
CA ALA A 39 21.84 5.22 -18.11
C ALA A 39 22.75 5.37 -19.35
N ASP A 40 23.53 4.34 -19.67
CA ASP A 40 24.36 4.30 -20.90
C ASP A 40 23.52 4.16 -22.19
N THR A 41 22.24 3.76 -22.08
CA THR A 41 21.30 3.67 -23.19
C THR A 41 19.87 3.82 -22.67
N ILE A 42 19.09 4.67 -23.32
CA ILE A 42 17.66 4.85 -23.06
C ILE A 42 16.86 4.29 -24.23
N VAL A 43 15.70 3.70 -23.96
CA VAL A 43 14.74 3.30 -24.99
C VAL A 43 13.52 4.19 -24.86
N ALA A 44 13.17 4.92 -25.92
CA ALA A 44 11.87 5.54 -26.02
C ALA A 44 10.87 4.55 -26.60
N VAL A 45 9.75 4.35 -25.91
CA VAL A 45 8.71 3.41 -26.33
C VAL A 45 7.43 4.16 -26.64
N CYS A 46 6.94 4.01 -27.86
CA CYS A 46 5.66 4.55 -28.31
C CYS A 46 4.60 3.46 -28.22
N CYS A 47 3.83 3.48 -27.13
CA CYS A 47 2.74 2.54 -26.92
C CYS A 47 1.41 3.10 -27.45
N GLN A 48 0.55 2.20 -27.92
CA GLN A 48 -0.81 2.52 -28.35
C GLN A 48 -1.62 3.13 -27.19
N GLY A 49 -2.37 4.19 -27.46
CA GLY A 49 -3.26 4.83 -26.51
C GLY A 49 -2.56 5.69 -25.45
N LEU A 50 -1.22 5.80 -25.48
CA LEU A 50 -0.48 6.73 -24.62
C LEU A 50 -0.46 8.14 -25.23
N PRO A 51 -0.51 9.19 -24.40
CA PRO A 51 -0.48 10.58 -24.87
C PRO A 51 0.92 11.05 -25.33
N GLY A 52 1.97 10.25 -25.05
CA GLY A 52 3.38 10.56 -25.35
C GLY A 52 4.24 9.30 -25.37
N PRO A 53 5.45 9.33 -25.98
CA PRO A 53 6.45 8.29 -25.77
C PRO A 53 6.89 8.23 -24.30
N VAL A 54 7.26 7.03 -23.85
CA VAL A 54 7.85 6.83 -22.52
C VAL A 54 9.34 6.56 -22.68
N LEU A 55 10.16 7.35 -22.02
CA LEU A 55 11.59 7.07 -21.88
C LEU A 55 11.77 6.01 -20.80
N LEU A 56 12.48 4.94 -21.15
CA LEU A 56 12.69 3.77 -20.32
C LEU A 56 14.18 3.42 -20.27
N ARG A 57 14.65 2.89 -19.14
CA ARG A 57 15.95 2.19 -19.09
C ARG A 57 15.77 0.70 -19.38
N GLY A 58 16.85 -0.02 -19.69
CA GLY A 58 16.82 -1.48 -19.77
C GLY A 58 16.53 -2.11 -18.40
N GLY A 59 15.61 -3.09 -18.35
CA GLY A 59 15.42 -3.99 -17.19
C GLY A 59 14.12 -3.87 -16.40
N ASP A 60 13.33 -2.81 -16.57
CA ASP A 60 12.19 -2.51 -15.68
C ASP A 60 10.80 -2.72 -16.28
N HIS A 61 10.66 -3.61 -17.28
CA HIS A 61 9.44 -3.71 -18.08
C HIS A 61 8.89 -5.11 -18.12
N TRP A 62 7.55 -5.20 -18.12
CA TRP A 62 6.84 -6.45 -18.29
C TRP A 62 6.25 -6.52 -19.69
N VAL A 63 6.49 -7.63 -20.36
CA VAL A 63 5.95 -7.90 -21.69
C VAL A 63 5.08 -9.14 -21.60
N LEU A 64 3.86 -9.06 -22.14
CA LEU A 64 3.00 -10.23 -22.26
C LEU A 64 3.60 -11.19 -23.29
N THR A 65 3.75 -12.46 -22.89
CA THR A 65 4.25 -13.52 -23.78
C THR A 65 3.19 -13.99 -24.77
N GLU A 66 1.90 -13.82 -24.42
CA GLU A 66 0.74 -14.14 -25.24
C GLU A 66 -0.31 -13.04 -25.10
N VAL A 67 -0.96 -12.70 -26.22
CA VAL A 67 -2.06 -11.73 -26.30
C VAL A 67 -3.19 -12.41 -27.07
N ASP A 68 -4.43 -12.20 -26.63
CA ASP A 68 -5.60 -12.69 -27.34
C ASP A 68 -5.61 -12.23 -28.81
N ALA A 69 -5.99 -13.13 -29.72
CA ALA A 69 -5.92 -12.88 -31.16
C ALA A 69 -6.88 -11.77 -31.62
N GLU A 70 -8.03 -11.61 -30.96
CA GLU A 70 -9.00 -10.56 -31.24
C GLU A 70 -8.45 -9.20 -30.79
N ARG A 71 -7.87 -9.12 -29.58
CA ARG A 71 -7.14 -7.93 -29.11
C ARG A 71 -6.02 -7.55 -30.08
N LEU A 72 -5.20 -8.51 -30.48
CA LEU A 72 -4.08 -8.25 -31.40
C LEU A 72 -4.57 -7.70 -32.75
N ALA A 73 -5.64 -8.28 -33.30
CA ALA A 73 -6.24 -7.83 -34.56
C ALA A 73 -6.87 -6.43 -34.44
N GLN A 74 -7.56 -6.16 -33.33
CA GLN A 74 -8.14 -4.84 -33.05
C GLN A 74 -7.04 -3.79 -32.95
N ASP A 75 -5.99 -4.06 -32.17
CA ASP A 75 -4.88 -3.12 -32.00
C ASP A 75 -4.22 -2.82 -33.36
N ALA A 76 -4.02 -3.84 -34.21
CA ALA A 76 -3.46 -3.70 -35.56
C ALA A 76 -4.24 -2.71 -36.44
N GLN A 77 -5.56 -2.64 -36.27
CA GLN A 77 -6.44 -1.78 -37.06
C GLN A 77 -6.54 -0.35 -36.52
N HIS A 78 -6.10 -0.09 -35.29
CA HIS A 78 -6.29 1.20 -34.61
C HIS A 78 -4.97 1.78 -34.07
N PRO A 79 -3.96 2.04 -34.92
CA PRO A 79 -2.70 2.63 -34.46
C PRO A 79 -2.92 4.03 -33.89
N SER A 80 -2.20 4.36 -32.81
CA SER A 80 -2.22 5.70 -32.20
C SER A 80 -1.17 6.63 -32.80
N TRP A 81 -0.07 6.08 -33.30
CA TRP A 81 1.05 6.85 -33.82
C TRP A 81 1.01 6.89 -35.36
N PRO A 82 0.98 8.09 -35.98
CA PRO A 82 0.76 8.23 -37.42
C PRO A 82 1.98 7.86 -38.28
N THR A 83 3.20 7.94 -37.74
CA THR A 83 4.45 7.68 -38.47
C THR A 83 5.52 7.07 -37.56
N ARG A 84 6.35 6.19 -38.14
CA ARG A 84 7.58 5.66 -37.51
C ARG A 84 8.76 6.51 -37.94
N GLN A 85 9.02 7.59 -37.23
CA GLN A 85 10.15 8.48 -37.45
C GLN A 85 10.82 8.77 -36.12
N GLU A 86 12.15 8.87 -36.11
CA GLU A 86 12.94 9.21 -34.91
C GLU A 86 12.39 10.49 -34.26
N LEU A 87 12.10 10.40 -32.96
CA LEU A 87 11.58 11.49 -32.15
C LEU A 87 12.68 12.17 -31.35
N PHE A 88 13.70 11.43 -30.94
CA PHE A 88 14.72 11.87 -29.99
C PHE A 88 16.07 12.06 -30.68
N VAL A 89 16.85 13.03 -30.18
CA VAL A 89 18.23 13.24 -30.66
C VAL A 89 19.05 11.98 -30.35
N GLY A 90 19.78 11.50 -31.36
CA GLY A 90 20.61 10.29 -31.23
C GLY A 90 19.81 8.99 -31.15
N GLY A 91 18.50 9.05 -31.32
CA GLY A 91 17.65 7.88 -31.34
C GLY A 91 17.69 7.16 -32.69
N GLN A 92 17.58 5.84 -32.64
CA GLN A 92 17.59 4.97 -33.81
C GLN A 92 16.44 3.98 -33.72
N VAL A 93 15.65 3.88 -34.79
CA VAL A 93 14.59 2.87 -34.91
C VAL A 93 15.21 1.56 -35.41
N PRO A 94 15.16 0.47 -34.64
CA PRO A 94 15.71 -0.81 -35.09
C PRO A 94 15.00 -1.30 -36.36
N GLN A 95 15.77 -1.63 -37.40
CA GLN A 95 15.22 -2.18 -38.66
C GLN A 95 14.74 -3.63 -38.49
N GLU A 96 15.37 -4.39 -37.60
CA GLU A 96 14.96 -5.73 -37.20
C GLU A 96 14.89 -5.82 -35.68
N VAL A 97 13.71 -6.15 -35.14
CA VAL A 97 13.56 -6.44 -33.71
C VAL A 97 13.82 -7.93 -33.50
N HIS A 98 15.04 -8.27 -33.11
CA HIS A 98 15.35 -9.64 -32.67
C HIS A 98 14.84 -9.84 -31.26
N TRP A 99 13.63 -10.39 -31.14
CA TRP A 99 13.12 -10.91 -29.89
C TRP A 99 13.91 -12.17 -29.53
N SER A 100 14.96 -12.04 -28.72
CA SER A 100 15.37 -13.21 -27.93
C SER A 100 14.28 -13.39 -26.88
N ARG A 101 13.46 -14.43 -27.04
CA ARG A 101 12.67 -14.97 -25.92
C ARG A 101 13.69 -15.56 -24.95
N GLY A 102 14.41 -14.71 -24.21
CA GLY A 102 15.06 -15.14 -22.99
C GLY A 102 13.98 -15.71 -22.07
N ASP A 103 14.35 -16.66 -21.22
CA ASP A 103 13.49 -17.33 -20.24
C ASP A 103 13.00 -16.37 -19.13
N LEU A 104 12.60 -15.15 -19.48
CA LEU A 104 11.84 -14.26 -18.61
C LEU A 104 10.43 -14.84 -18.53
N THR A 105 10.25 -15.69 -17.53
CA THR A 105 8.94 -16.11 -17.07
C THR A 105 8.21 -14.84 -16.63
N GLY A 106 7.33 -14.33 -17.49
CA GLY A 106 6.25 -13.47 -17.05
C GLY A 106 5.42 -14.18 -15.98
N PRO A 107 4.63 -13.46 -15.16
CA PRO A 107 3.84 -14.08 -14.11
C PRO A 107 3.02 -15.25 -14.66
N VAL A 108 3.31 -16.45 -14.15
CA VAL A 108 2.62 -17.68 -14.54
C VAL A 108 1.22 -17.62 -13.94
N GLY A 109 0.22 -17.46 -14.80
CA GLY A 109 -1.18 -17.52 -14.42
C GLY A 109 -1.67 -16.25 -13.75
N VAL A 110 -1.98 -15.22 -14.55
CA VAL A 110 -3.10 -14.36 -14.18
C VAL A 110 -4.32 -15.28 -14.21
N THR A 111 -4.72 -15.77 -13.04
CA THR A 111 -5.98 -16.50 -12.90
C THR A 111 -7.06 -15.59 -13.45
N THR A 112 -7.80 -16.07 -14.44
CA THR A 112 -8.95 -15.37 -14.99
C THR A 112 -9.99 -15.23 -13.88
N ARG A 113 -9.94 -14.14 -13.11
CA ARG A 113 -11.12 -13.66 -12.40
C ARG A 113 -12.17 -13.40 -13.48
N ASP A 114 -13.41 -13.81 -13.21
CA ASP A 114 -14.54 -13.39 -14.03
C ASP A 114 -14.50 -11.86 -14.11
N ALA A 115 -14.53 -11.32 -15.33
CA ALA A 115 -14.54 -9.89 -15.54
C ALA A 115 -15.66 -9.28 -14.68
N GLY A 116 -15.28 -8.42 -13.72
CA GLY A 116 -16.28 -7.70 -12.94
C GLY A 116 -17.22 -6.98 -13.90
N GLY A 117 -18.53 -6.97 -13.58
CA GLY A 117 -19.55 -6.41 -14.46
C GLY A 117 -19.14 -5.03 -14.99
N SER A 118 -19.37 -4.80 -16.29
CA SER A 118 -19.04 -3.52 -16.94
C SER A 118 -19.64 -2.36 -16.14
N PRO A 119 -18.87 -1.28 -15.90
CA PRO A 119 -19.41 -0.14 -15.18
C PRO A 119 -20.57 0.46 -15.96
N THR A 120 -21.59 0.94 -15.25
CA THR A 120 -22.75 1.61 -15.85
C THR A 120 -22.37 2.95 -16.49
N ARG A 121 -21.32 3.59 -15.98
CA ARG A 121 -20.75 4.86 -16.44
C ARG A 121 -19.25 4.93 -16.14
N ARG A 122 -18.47 5.54 -17.04
CA ARG A 122 -17.04 5.87 -16.85
C ARG A 122 -16.89 7.12 -15.97
N ALA A 123 -15.76 7.23 -15.26
CA ALA A 123 -15.42 8.44 -14.53
C ALA A 123 -15.41 9.67 -15.44
N ALA A 124 -15.91 10.80 -14.92
CA ALA A 124 -15.86 12.08 -15.59
C ALA A 124 -14.41 12.52 -15.76
N SER A 125 -14.09 12.98 -16.96
CA SER A 125 -12.77 13.48 -17.30
C SER A 125 -12.90 14.76 -18.13
N PHE A 126 -11.84 15.55 -18.13
CA PHE A 126 -11.74 16.78 -18.91
C PHE A 126 -10.39 16.85 -19.59
N THR A 127 -10.28 17.72 -20.60
CA THR A 127 -9.04 17.96 -21.32
C THR A 127 -8.43 19.29 -20.95
N LYS A 128 -7.10 19.33 -20.89
CA LYS A 128 -6.33 20.56 -20.68
C LYS A 128 -4.95 20.43 -21.35
N PRO A 129 -4.25 21.54 -21.65
CA PRO A 129 -2.93 21.45 -22.25
C PRO A 129 -1.93 20.73 -21.33
N ALA A 130 -1.00 19.96 -21.90
CA ALA A 130 0.02 19.21 -21.15
C ALA A 130 0.80 20.11 -20.19
N SER A 131 1.17 21.33 -20.59
CA SER A 131 1.86 22.30 -19.74
C SER A 131 1.13 22.71 -18.46
N THR A 132 -0.17 22.39 -18.36
CA THR A 132 -1.04 22.69 -17.20
C THR A 132 -1.25 21.50 -16.27
N LEU A 133 -0.61 20.35 -16.53
CA LEU A 133 -0.60 19.21 -15.62
C LEU A 133 0.02 19.58 -14.27
N ARG A 134 -0.56 19.06 -13.19
CA ARG A 134 -0.05 19.24 -11.83
C ARG A 134 0.13 17.90 -11.14
N ILE A 135 0.99 17.88 -10.12
CA ILE A 135 1.14 16.73 -9.22
C ILE A 135 -0.21 16.42 -8.58
N GLY A 136 -0.57 15.14 -8.52
CA GLY A 136 -1.85 14.65 -8.03
C GLY A 136 -2.97 14.57 -9.08
N ASP A 137 -2.77 15.08 -10.30
CA ASP A 137 -3.70 14.79 -11.40
C ASP A 137 -3.70 13.31 -11.73
N TYR A 138 -4.86 12.77 -12.10
CA TYR A 138 -4.95 11.42 -12.64
C TYR A 138 -4.99 11.53 -14.16
N LEU A 139 -3.84 11.34 -14.81
CA LEU A 139 -3.64 11.44 -16.26
C LEU A 139 -4.03 10.13 -16.94
N GLN A 140 -4.82 10.21 -18.01
CA GLN A 140 -5.09 9.05 -18.86
C GLN A 140 -3.83 8.66 -19.63
N ILE A 141 -3.16 7.59 -19.19
CA ILE A 141 -2.02 7.01 -19.90
C ILE A 141 -2.44 5.85 -20.79
N HIS A 142 -3.51 5.11 -20.46
CA HIS A 142 -4.02 4.03 -21.30
C HIS A 142 -5.42 4.37 -21.79
N ALA A 143 -5.50 4.95 -22.99
CA ALA A 143 -6.79 5.34 -23.59
C ALA A 143 -7.50 4.20 -24.36
N VAL A 144 -6.80 3.11 -24.65
CA VAL A 144 -7.31 2.05 -25.55
C VAL A 144 -7.18 0.67 -24.92
N ARG A 145 -8.32 0.06 -24.62
CA ARG A 145 -8.43 -1.36 -24.25
C ARG A 145 -9.51 -2.03 -25.09
N PHE A 146 -9.29 -3.30 -25.41
CA PHE A 146 -10.26 -4.13 -26.10
C PHE A 146 -10.55 -5.39 -25.28
N PRO A 147 -11.84 -5.73 -25.09
CA PRO A 147 -12.98 -4.89 -25.47
C PRO A 147 -13.12 -3.68 -24.52
N GLU A 148 -13.63 -2.55 -25.01
CA GLU A 148 -13.74 -1.31 -24.22
C GLU A 148 -14.62 -1.49 -22.98
N HIS A 149 -15.64 -2.35 -23.07
CA HIS A 149 -16.57 -2.63 -21.97
C HIS A 149 -15.93 -3.36 -20.79
N ASP A 150 -14.70 -3.88 -20.94
CA ASP A 150 -13.96 -4.51 -19.85
C ASP A 150 -13.19 -3.51 -18.99
N MET A 151 -13.10 -2.24 -19.40
CA MET A 151 -12.40 -1.24 -18.62
C MET A 151 -13.19 -0.84 -17.35
N GLY A 152 -12.56 -0.90 -16.18
CA GLY A 152 -13.14 -0.45 -14.90
C GLY A 152 -13.30 1.08 -14.82
N THR A 153 -14.17 1.61 -13.96
CA THR A 153 -14.65 3.03 -13.92
C THR A 153 -13.60 4.11 -14.26
N ASP A 154 -12.43 4.09 -13.64
CA ASP A 154 -11.30 5.03 -13.84
C ASP A 154 -10.02 4.33 -14.34
N GLU A 155 -10.16 3.13 -14.91
CA GLU A 155 -9.04 2.37 -15.46
C GLU A 155 -8.31 3.16 -16.55
N GLY A 156 -6.97 3.09 -16.55
CA GLY A 156 -6.09 3.76 -17.50
C GLY A 156 -5.69 5.17 -17.09
N TYR A 157 -6.22 5.68 -15.98
CA TYR A 157 -5.79 6.93 -15.37
C TYR A 157 -4.80 6.68 -14.24
N HIS A 158 -3.70 7.44 -14.17
CA HIS A 158 -2.62 7.25 -13.20
C HIS A 158 -2.23 8.59 -12.57
N ARG A 159 -1.94 8.56 -11.26
CA ARG A 159 -1.57 9.76 -10.50
C ARG A 159 -0.24 10.30 -11.02
N VAL A 160 -0.19 11.60 -11.29
CA VAL A 160 1.02 12.34 -11.64
C VAL A 160 1.80 12.58 -10.35
N GLU A 161 3.03 12.06 -10.30
CA GLU A 161 3.94 12.16 -9.15
C GLU A 161 4.91 13.33 -9.30
N TRP A 162 5.31 13.63 -10.53
CA TRP A 162 6.25 14.71 -10.83
C TRP A 162 5.96 15.32 -12.21
N VAL A 163 6.24 16.63 -12.35
CA VAL A 163 6.07 17.39 -13.59
C VAL A 163 7.27 18.31 -13.80
N GLY A 164 7.81 18.34 -15.02
CA GLY A 164 8.81 19.32 -15.44
C GLY A 164 8.57 19.81 -16.87
N HIS A 165 9.10 20.98 -17.21
CA HIS A 165 8.92 21.58 -18.54
C HIS A 165 10.26 21.87 -19.21
N LEU A 166 10.34 21.55 -20.51
CA LEU A 166 11.41 22.00 -21.41
C LEU A 166 10.83 22.97 -22.43
N THR A 167 11.52 24.10 -22.63
CA THR A 167 11.09 25.17 -23.53
C THR A 167 12.25 25.71 -24.36
N GLY A 168 11.92 26.35 -25.49
CA GLY A 168 12.90 27.05 -26.33
C GLY A 168 13.98 26.13 -26.89
N GLU A 169 15.23 26.60 -26.90
CA GLU A 169 16.38 25.89 -27.47
C GLU A 169 16.67 24.54 -26.79
N ARG A 170 16.22 24.35 -25.53
CA ARG A 170 16.42 23.10 -24.78
C ARG A 170 15.65 21.93 -25.37
N ILE A 171 14.51 22.21 -26.03
CA ILE A 171 13.74 21.18 -26.74
C ILE A 171 14.58 20.54 -27.84
N ALA A 172 15.44 21.32 -28.51
CA ALA A 172 16.30 20.81 -29.58
C ALA A 172 17.44 19.91 -29.08
N GLY A 173 17.73 19.91 -27.76
CA GLY A 173 18.63 18.93 -27.16
C GLY A 173 17.97 17.56 -26.94
N LEU A 174 16.65 17.53 -26.72
CA LEU A 174 15.89 16.30 -26.47
C LEU A 174 15.32 15.69 -27.78
N LEU A 175 14.69 16.52 -28.61
CA LEU A 175 13.92 16.07 -29.77
C LEU A 175 14.67 16.29 -31.08
N ALA A 176 14.62 15.28 -31.97
CA ALA A 176 15.14 15.38 -33.32
C ALA A 176 14.37 16.39 -34.18
N ASP A 177 13.05 16.52 -33.94
CA ASP A 177 12.19 17.53 -34.54
C ASP A 177 11.47 18.36 -33.45
N PRO A 178 12.01 19.54 -33.08
CA PRO A 178 11.40 20.40 -32.06
C PRO A 178 9.99 20.88 -32.39
N VAL A 179 9.55 20.83 -33.66
CA VAL A 179 8.18 21.22 -34.05
C VAL A 179 7.16 20.28 -33.42
N TRP A 180 7.52 19.03 -33.19
CA TRP A 180 6.65 18.04 -32.53
C TRP A 180 6.17 18.50 -31.16
N ALA A 181 6.99 19.24 -30.42
CA ALA A 181 6.67 19.74 -29.09
C ALA A 181 5.56 20.79 -29.08
N GLY A 182 5.32 21.53 -30.17
CA GLY A 182 4.37 22.65 -30.13
C GLY A 182 4.82 23.82 -29.23
N GLY A 183 6.13 23.93 -28.96
CA GLY A 183 6.74 25.02 -28.20
C GLY A 183 7.06 24.70 -26.72
N THR A 184 6.53 23.62 -26.17
CA THR A 184 6.86 23.13 -24.81
C THR A 184 6.78 21.62 -24.78
N VAL A 185 7.72 20.98 -24.09
CA VAL A 185 7.62 19.56 -23.73
C VAL A 185 7.35 19.48 -22.24
N THR A 186 6.28 18.77 -21.87
CA THR A 186 5.99 18.44 -20.47
C THR A 186 6.45 17.03 -20.18
N LEU A 187 7.32 16.90 -19.21
CA LEU A 187 7.86 15.64 -18.71
C LEU A 187 7.08 15.24 -17.47
N VAL A 188 6.68 13.98 -17.38
CA VAL A 188 5.81 13.50 -16.31
C VAL A 188 6.27 12.14 -15.82
N THR A 189 6.34 11.99 -14.50
CA THR A 189 6.39 10.68 -13.85
C THR A 189 5.00 10.38 -13.32
N VAL A 190 4.47 9.18 -13.58
CA VAL A 190 3.15 8.76 -13.07
C VAL A 190 3.25 7.48 -12.26
N HIS A 191 2.38 7.34 -11.28
CA HIS A 191 2.33 6.20 -10.37
C HIS A 191 2.17 4.88 -11.12
N GLY A 192 3.09 3.94 -10.88
CA GLY A 192 3.08 2.60 -11.46
C GLY A 192 3.59 2.50 -12.90
N LEU A 193 4.07 3.59 -13.52
CA LEU A 193 4.78 3.55 -14.80
C LEU A 193 6.27 3.73 -14.56
N SER A 194 7.06 2.68 -14.82
CA SER A 194 8.52 2.79 -14.85
C SER A 194 8.93 3.74 -15.98
N GLY A 195 9.65 4.82 -15.69
CA GLY A 195 10.14 5.76 -16.70
C GLY A 195 9.52 7.15 -16.66
N MET A 196 9.77 7.90 -17.73
CA MET A 196 9.31 9.29 -17.88
C MET A 196 8.48 9.44 -19.15
N LEU A 197 7.26 9.92 -19.01
CA LEU A 197 6.37 10.24 -20.12
C LEU A 197 6.72 11.61 -20.69
N VAL A 198 6.92 11.69 -22.00
CA VAL A 198 7.28 12.91 -22.72
C VAL A 198 6.07 13.40 -23.51
N LEU A 199 5.50 14.53 -23.12
CA LEU A 199 4.27 15.05 -23.69
C LEU A 199 4.55 16.28 -24.54
N PRO A 200 4.06 16.33 -25.79
CA PRO A 200 4.06 17.57 -26.56
C PRO A 200 2.99 18.52 -25.98
N GLU A 201 3.07 19.80 -26.32
CA GLU A 201 2.04 20.78 -25.97
C GLU A 201 0.74 20.51 -26.75
N LYS A 202 -0.07 19.61 -26.21
CA LYS A 202 -1.38 19.18 -26.69
C LYS A 202 -2.31 18.94 -25.52
N ASP A 203 -3.60 18.87 -25.82
CA ASP A 203 -4.61 18.51 -24.83
C ASP A 203 -4.42 17.07 -24.35
N VAL A 204 -4.30 16.92 -23.04
CA VAL A 204 -4.27 15.65 -22.32
C VAL A 204 -5.55 15.50 -21.51
N ARG A 205 -5.95 14.25 -21.25
CA ARG A 205 -7.17 13.94 -20.51
C ARG A 205 -6.85 13.56 -19.07
N VAL A 206 -7.54 14.19 -18.13
CA VAL A 206 -7.39 13.94 -16.69
C VAL A 206 -8.75 13.70 -16.03
N LEU A 207 -8.79 12.98 -14.90
CA LEU A 207 -10.02 12.82 -14.12
C LEU A 207 -10.47 14.16 -13.53
N VAL A 208 -11.78 14.40 -13.54
CA VAL A 208 -12.38 15.55 -12.83
C VAL A 208 -12.19 15.35 -11.32
N GLN A 209 -12.57 14.16 -10.84
CA GLN A 209 -12.44 13.75 -9.44
C GLN A 209 -12.06 12.26 -9.39
N PRO A 210 -10.90 11.89 -8.82
CA PRO A 210 -10.51 10.49 -8.64
C PRO A 210 -11.26 9.81 -7.47
N ASN A 211 -11.21 8.49 -7.42
CA ASN A 211 -11.67 7.71 -6.28
C ASN A 211 -10.88 8.09 -5.00
N LEU A 212 -11.58 8.52 -3.94
CA LEU A 212 -10.95 8.92 -2.68
C LEU A 212 -10.15 7.79 -2.01
N GLU A 213 -10.61 6.55 -2.11
CA GLU A 213 -9.91 5.39 -1.52
C GLU A 213 -8.58 5.16 -2.21
N ARG A 214 -8.56 5.32 -3.54
CA ARG A 214 -7.37 5.25 -4.37
C ARG A 214 -6.41 6.40 -4.08
N VAL A 215 -6.90 7.63 -3.99
CA VAL A 215 -6.09 8.80 -3.60
C VAL A 215 -5.40 8.56 -2.26
N SER A 216 -6.13 8.04 -1.27
CA SER A 216 -5.54 7.73 0.03
C SER A 216 -4.43 6.68 -0.08
N SER A 217 -4.63 5.61 -0.86
CA SER A 217 -3.61 4.59 -1.12
C SER A 217 -2.38 5.14 -1.84
N ASP A 218 -2.59 5.86 -2.94
CA ASP A 218 -1.50 6.41 -3.76
C ASP A 218 -0.65 7.42 -2.96
N ASN A 219 -1.26 8.19 -2.06
CA ASN A 219 -0.53 9.11 -1.17
C ASN A 219 0.35 8.40 -0.12
N GLN A 220 0.11 7.11 0.16
CA GLN A 220 0.91 6.33 1.11
C GLN A 220 1.99 5.50 0.43
N GLU A 221 1.76 5.12 -0.82
CA GLU A 221 2.69 4.39 -1.67
C GLU A 221 3.43 5.39 -2.58
N ALA A 222 4.14 6.36 -2.02
CA ALA A 222 4.95 7.28 -2.82
C ALA A 222 5.93 6.47 -3.69
N TRP A 223 5.66 6.43 -5.00
CA TRP A 223 6.38 5.57 -5.94
C TRP A 223 7.75 6.15 -6.31
N HIS A 224 7.82 7.48 -6.47
CA HIS A 224 9.04 8.24 -6.71
C HIS A 224 8.96 9.62 -6.03
N GLU A 225 10.03 10.01 -5.34
CA GLU A 225 10.22 11.37 -4.81
C GLU A 225 11.02 12.23 -5.82
N GLY A 226 10.55 12.31 -7.07
CA GLY A 226 11.25 13.10 -8.10
C GLY A 226 11.09 12.58 -9.53
N PRO A 227 11.84 13.16 -10.49
CA PRO A 227 11.85 12.68 -11.86
C PRO A 227 12.52 11.32 -11.95
N HIS A 228 12.07 10.47 -12.87
CA HIS A 228 12.77 9.20 -13.15
C HIS A 228 14.13 9.39 -13.86
N PHE A 229 14.30 10.53 -14.54
CA PHE A 229 15.55 10.96 -15.16
C PHE A 229 15.73 12.45 -14.94
N GLU A 230 16.91 12.88 -14.54
CA GLU A 230 17.25 14.31 -14.53
C GLU A 230 17.69 14.73 -15.94
N LEU A 231 16.95 15.68 -16.54
CA LEU A 231 17.24 16.22 -17.86
C LEU A 231 17.79 17.64 -17.74
N THR A 232 18.81 17.95 -18.53
CA THR A 232 19.45 19.26 -18.53
C THR A 232 18.45 20.36 -18.87
N GLY A 233 18.31 21.33 -17.95
CA GLY A 233 17.52 22.54 -18.18
C GLY A 233 16.00 22.34 -18.09
N VAL A 234 15.54 21.25 -17.46
CA VAL A 234 14.14 21.13 -17.02
C VAL A 234 13.82 22.22 -16.01
N LEU A 235 12.62 22.78 -16.12
CA LEU A 235 12.07 23.71 -15.15
C LEU A 235 10.88 23.05 -14.45
N GLU A 236 10.98 22.85 -13.15
CA GLU A 236 9.82 22.48 -12.34
C GLU A 236 8.88 23.68 -12.23
N PRO A 237 7.59 23.49 -12.53
CA PRO A 237 6.63 24.58 -12.44
C PRO A 237 6.31 24.87 -10.97
N ASP A 238 6.15 26.15 -10.64
CA ASP A 238 5.63 26.58 -9.34
C ASP A 238 4.23 25.97 -9.09
N PRO A 239 4.03 25.20 -7.99
CA PRO A 239 2.75 24.59 -7.66
C PRO A 239 1.58 25.57 -7.63
N ALA A 240 1.76 26.78 -7.10
CA ALA A 240 0.68 27.77 -7.02
C ALA A 240 0.26 28.29 -8.40
N VAL A 241 1.23 28.41 -9.32
CA VAL A 241 0.96 28.77 -10.71
C VAL A 241 0.24 27.63 -11.43
N GLN A 242 0.63 26.37 -11.18
CA GLN A 242 -0.04 25.21 -11.76
C GLN A 242 -1.47 25.07 -11.27
N ASP A 243 -1.73 25.24 -9.97
CA ASP A 243 -3.08 25.18 -9.41
C ASP A 243 -3.98 26.26 -10.02
N THR A 244 -3.45 27.48 -10.23
CA THR A 244 -4.18 28.56 -10.90
C THR A 244 -4.51 28.21 -12.35
N LYS A 245 -3.55 27.63 -13.09
CA LYS A 245 -3.76 27.19 -14.48
C LYS A 245 -4.77 26.06 -14.56
N ASP A 246 -4.64 25.04 -13.72
CA ASP A 246 -5.55 23.89 -13.65
C ASP A 246 -6.99 24.31 -13.35
N ALA A 247 -7.18 25.22 -12.37
CA ALA A 247 -8.49 25.74 -12.00
C ALA A 247 -9.22 26.45 -13.15
N ALA A 248 -8.50 26.97 -14.15
CA ALA A 248 -9.11 27.59 -15.32
C ALA A 248 -9.77 26.56 -16.27
N TYR A 249 -9.38 25.30 -16.20
CA TYR A 249 -9.91 24.21 -17.04
C TYR A 249 -10.79 23.24 -16.28
N ARG A 250 -10.53 23.03 -14.99
CA ARG A 250 -11.20 22.00 -14.18
C ARG A 250 -12.69 22.32 -14.01
N PRO A 251 -13.59 21.46 -14.52
CA PRO A 251 -15.02 21.62 -14.28
C PRO A 251 -15.37 21.18 -12.86
N ALA A 252 -16.57 21.58 -12.40
CA ALA A 252 -17.16 20.96 -11.22
C ALA A 252 -17.40 19.46 -11.47
N ALA A 253 -17.14 18.63 -10.46
CA ALA A 253 -17.48 17.22 -10.51
C ALA A 253 -19.01 17.03 -10.57
N PRO A 254 -19.50 16.02 -11.31
CA PRO A 254 -20.89 15.58 -11.18
C PRO A 254 -21.24 15.25 -9.73
N GLU A 255 -22.46 15.54 -9.29
CA GLU A 255 -22.89 15.29 -7.90
C GLU A 255 -22.83 13.80 -7.52
N ASP A 256 -23.00 12.90 -8.49
CA ASP A 256 -23.00 11.43 -8.34
C ASP A 256 -21.63 10.80 -8.62
N GLU A 257 -20.57 11.58 -8.85
CA GLU A 257 -19.26 11.05 -9.25
C GLU A 257 -18.65 10.14 -8.19
N ALA A 258 -18.81 10.48 -6.91
CA ALA A 258 -18.31 9.67 -5.80
C ALA A 258 -19.02 8.31 -5.70
N ASP A 259 -20.29 8.23 -6.12
CA ASP A 259 -21.10 7.00 -6.06
C ASP A 259 -20.72 5.99 -7.15
N LEU A 260 -19.93 6.39 -8.14
CA LEU A 260 -19.41 5.50 -9.18
C LEU A 260 -18.37 4.49 -8.66
N TYR A 261 -17.68 4.84 -7.57
CA TYR A 261 -16.53 4.09 -7.10
C TYR A 261 -16.98 3.09 -6.03
N PRO A 262 -16.99 1.78 -6.33
CA PRO A 262 -17.31 0.79 -5.31
C PRO A 262 -16.25 0.85 -4.21
N THR A 263 -16.70 0.82 -2.96
CA THR A 263 -15.78 0.70 -1.82
C THR A 263 -15.20 -0.71 -1.78
N VAL A 264 -13.88 -0.82 -1.58
CA VAL A 264 -13.23 -2.11 -1.33
C VAL A 264 -13.35 -2.55 0.13
N PHE A 265 -13.84 -1.67 1.01
CA PHE A 265 -13.93 -1.92 2.44
C PHE A 265 -15.25 -2.57 2.82
N SER A 266 -15.15 -3.67 3.58
CA SER A 266 -16.32 -4.41 4.06
C SER A 266 -17.11 -3.69 5.16
N THR A 267 -16.53 -2.69 5.83
CA THR A 267 -17.22 -1.91 6.87
C THR A 267 -16.91 -0.41 6.77
N PRO A 268 -17.86 0.47 7.16
CA PRO A 268 -17.63 1.91 7.20
C PRO A 268 -16.45 2.32 8.07
N GLU A 269 -16.23 1.64 9.20
CA GLU A 269 -15.15 1.98 10.14
C GLU A 269 -13.77 1.75 9.51
N ARG A 270 -13.61 0.67 8.73
CA ARG A 270 -12.37 0.39 8.00
C ARG A 270 -12.13 1.42 6.91
N ARG A 271 -13.19 1.83 6.22
CA ARG A 271 -13.12 2.89 5.20
C ARG A 271 -12.73 4.23 5.82
N THR A 272 -13.38 4.64 6.91
CA THR A 272 -13.04 5.87 7.64
C THR A 272 -11.60 5.82 8.13
N LEU A 273 -11.18 4.70 8.73
CA LEU A 273 -9.79 4.52 9.15
C LEU A 273 -8.82 4.66 7.97
N HIS A 274 -9.13 4.10 6.79
CA HIS A 274 -8.29 4.25 5.60
C HIS A 274 -8.21 5.69 5.09
N LEU A 275 -9.33 6.40 5.05
CA LEU A 275 -9.41 7.75 4.47
C LEU A 275 -8.91 8.84 5.41
N GLU A 276 -9.17 8.70 6.71
CA GLU A 276 -8.96 9.76 7.71
C GLU A 276 -7.91 9.38 8.76
N GLY A 277 -7.48 8.11 8.79
CA GLY A 277 -6.53 7.63 9.77
C GLY A 277 -5.10 8.08 9.49
N VAL A 278 -4.38 8.37 10.57
CA VAL A 278 -2.95 8.68 10.54
C VAL A 278 -2.13 7.44 10.90
N THR A 279 -0.92 7.32 10.35
CA THR A 279 0.01 6.22 10.63
C THR A 279 1.12 6.72 11.54
N GLY A 280 1.41 5.98 12.61
CA GLY A 280 2.53 6.29 13.49
C GLY A 280 2.51 5.47 14.77
N VAL A 281 3.51 5.69 15.61
CA VAL A 281 3.58 5.07 16.95
C VAL A 281 2.64 5.83 17.89
N ARG A 282 1.85 5.08 18.66
CA ARG A 282 0.95 5.65 19.68
C ARG A 282 0.86 4.75 20.91
N ALA A 283 0.41 5.34 22.01
CA ALA A 283 0.00 4.61 23.19
C ALA A 283 -1.39 3.98 22.98
N VAL A 284 -1.50 2.65 23.12
CA VAL A 284 -2.78 1.93 23.02
C VAL A 284 -3.04 1.18 24.33
N PRO A 285 -4.24 1.30 24.95
CA PRO A 285 -4.54 0.51 26.12
C PRO A 285 -4.38 -0.98 25.84
N THR A 286 -3.68 -1.67 26.73
CA THR A 286 -3.35 -3.10 26.58
C THR A 286 -4.61 -3.97 26.39
N ALA A 287 -5.75 -3.55 26.94
CA ALA A 287 -7.04 -4.22 26.77
C ALA A 287 -7.64 -4.08 25.36
N ALA A 288 -7.28 -3.03 24.61
CA ALA A 288 -7.75 -2.82 23.23
C ALA A 288 -7.03 -3.71 22.21
N LEU A 289 -5.82 -4.18 22.55
CA LEU A 289 -5.01 -5.01 21.64
C LEU A 289 -5.51 -6.46 21.63
N PRO A 290 -5.50 -7.14 20.46
CA PRO A 290 -5.83 -8.55 20.38
C PRO A 290 -4.85 -9.40 21.20
N TRP A 291 -5.27 -10.60 21.57
CA TRP A 291 -4.38 -11.54 22.24
C TRP A 291 -3.35 -12.10 21.26
N PRO A 292 -2.10 -12.37 21.70
CA PRO A 292 -1.15 -13.11 20.92
C PRO A 292 -1.70 -14.47 20.43
N HIS A 293 -1.19 -14.97 19.30
CA HIS A 293 -1.52 -16.29 18.76
C HIS A 293 -0.33 -16.86 17.97
N GLY A 294 -0.07 -18.17 18.11
CA GLY A 294 1.01 -18.81 17.35
C GLY A 294 2.42 -18.34 17.75
N LEU A 295 2.64 -18.06 19.05
CA LEU A 295 3.93 -17.61 19.59
C LEU A 295 5.09 -18.58 19.26
N PHE A 296 5.83 -18.27 18.20
CA PHE A 296 7.01 -19.04 17.79
C PHE A 296 8.07 -19.05 18.91
N LYS A 297 8.63 -20.23 19.22
CA LYS A 297 9.61 -20.44 20.31
C LYS A 297 9.09 -20.10 21.72
N CYS A 298 7.77 -20.07 21.94
CA CYS A 298 7.23 -20.01 23.30
C CYS A 298 7.50 -21.32 24.04
N GLU A 299 8.06 -21.24 25.24
CA GLU A 299 8.28 -22.39 26.13
C GLU A 299 6.97 -23.17 26.38
N TYR A 300 5.85 -22.44 26.49
CA TYR A 300 4.52 -23.01 26.72
C TYR A 300 3.73 -23.28 25.45
N ALA A 301 4.37 -23.32 24.27
CA ALA A 301 3.68 -23.52 23.00
C ALA A 301 2.85 -24.81 22.97
N GLU A 302 3.37 -25.92 23.50
CA GLU A 302 2.64 -27.20 23.54
C GLU A 302 1.44 -27.15 24.50
N ARG A 303 1.54 -26.41 25.61
CA ARG A 303 0.39 -26.16 26.50
C ARG A 303 -0.67 -25.33 25.76
N GLY A 304 -0.24 -24.25 25.10
CA GLY A 304 -1.12 -23.44 24.25
C GLY A 304 -1.85 -24.25 23.18
N LYS A 305 -1.15 -25.13 22.45
CA LYS A 305 -1.76 -26.03 21.44
C LYS A 305 -2.81 -26.95 22.04
N ARG A 306 -2.56 -27.51 23.23
CA ARG A 306 -3.56 -28.35 23.93
C ARG A 306 -4.80 -27.56 24.31
N ILE A 307 -4.64 -26.32 24.75
CA ILE A 307 -5.75 -25.42 25.07
C ILE A 307 -6.54 -25.09 23.80
N ALA A 308 -5.85 -24.68 22.73
CA ALA A 308 -6.45 -24.38 21.43
C ALA A 308 -7.22 -25.58 20.86
N GLY A 309 -6.75 -26.82 21.07
CA GLY A 309 -7.47 -28.04 20.68
C GLY A 309 -8.84 -28.24 21.35
N THR A 310 -9.16 -27.48 22.41
CA THR A 310 -10.50 -27.47 23.04
C THR A 310 -11.46 -26.46 22.41
N TYR A 311 -10.97 -25.60 21.53
CA TYR A 311 -11.77 -24.67 20.74
C TYR A 311 -12.10 -25.27 19.36
N PRO A 312 -13.07 -24.72 18.63
CA PRO A 312 -13.43 -25.21 17.30
C PRO A 312 -12.38 -24.93 16.18
N GLY A 313 -11.38 -24.10 16.48
CA GLY A 313 -10.29 -23.70 15.58
C GLY A 313 -10.61 -22.44 14.78
N GLY A 314 -9.56 -21.69 14.44
CA GLY A 314 -9.66 -20.37 13.83
C GLY A 314 -8.75 -19.37 14.54
N ARG A 315 -8.48 -18.22 13.91
CA ARG A 315 -7.58 -17.21 14.48
C ARG A 315 -8.11 -16.67 15.82
N ARG A 316 -9.40 -16.35 15.89
CA ARG A 316 -10.07 -15.85 17.09
C ARG A 316 -9.99 -16.86 18.25
N GLU A 317 -10.16 -18.14 17.94
CA GLU A 317 -10.04 -19.26 18.86
C GLU A 317 -8.62 -19.39 19.39
N ASP A 318 -7.61 -19.28 18.54
CA ASP A 318 -6.20 -19.36 18.94
C ASP A 318 -5.82 -18.21 19.88
N GLN A 319 -6.31 -17.00 19.59
CA GLN A 319 -6.15 -15.83 20.47
C GLN A 319 -6.85 -16.04 21.83
N THR A 320 -8.07 -16.57 21.81
CA THR A 320 -8.83 -16.86 23.04
C THR A 320 -8.15 -17.95 23.87
N ALA A 321 -7.63 -18.99 23.21
CA ALA A 321 -6.84 -20.04 23.85
C ALA A 321 -5.54 -19.50 24.46
N HIS A 322 -4.91 -18.51 23.83
CA HIS A 322 -3.77 -17.83 24.40
C HIS A 322 -4.14 -16.97 25.62
N ALA A 323 -5.27 -16.26 25.58
CA ALA A 323 -5.80 -15.57 26.77
C ALA A 323 -6.01 -16.56 27.93
N GLU A 324 -6.59 -17.73 27.65
CA GLU A 324 -6.75 -18.79 28.65
C GLU A 324 -5.41 -19.30 29.19
N LEU A 325 -4.41 -19.52 28.32
CA LEU A 325 -3.05 -19.87 28.74
C LEU A 325 -2.49 -18.80 29.67
N PHE A 326 -2.54 -17.53 29.27
CA PHE A 326 -2.02 -16.40 30.04
C PHE A 326 -2.64 -16.32 31.44
N ALA A 327 -3.95 -16.53 31.55
CA ALA A 327 -4.65 -16.53 32.83
C ALA A 327 -4.20 -17.67 33.77
N GLU A 328 -3.73 -18.78 33.22
CA GLU A 328 -3.26 -19.96 33.97
C GLU A 328 -1.77 -19.90 34.36
N LEU A 329 -0.95 -19.10 33.67
CA LEU A 329 0.47 -19.04 33.95
C LEU A 329 0.75 -18.39 35.32
N GLY A 330 1.66 -18.98 36.09
CA GLY A 330 2.19 -18.43 37.33
C GLY A 330 3.34 -17.45 37.13
N GLU A 331 3.78 -16.78 38.19
CA GLU A 331 4.92 -15.85 38.15
C GLU A 331 6.23 -16.55 37.76
N GLU A 332 6.50 -17.73 38.32
CA GLU A 332 7.67 -18.55 37.95
C GLU A 332 7.64 -18.94 36.47
N GLU A 333 6.45 -19.27 35.96
CA GLU A 333 6.28 -19.66 34.58
C GLU A 333 6.56 -18.48 33.63
N PHE A 334 6.08 -17.28 33.97
CA PHE A 334 6.41 -16.07 33.24
C PHE A 334 7.93 -15.77 33.30
N ALA A 335 8.55 -15.84 34.48
CA ALA A 335 9.98 -15.55 34.66
C ALA A 335 10.90 -16.48 33.84
N ALA A 336 10.46 -17.70 33.54
CA ALA A 336 11.19 -18.65 32.69
C ALA A 336 11.32 -18.18 31.22
N CYS A 337 10.41 -17.32 30.74
CA CYS A 337 10.47 -16.79 29.38
C CYS A 337 11.45 -15.61 29.29
N PRO A 338 12.46 -15.62 28.39
CA PRO A 338 13.44 -14.54 28.28
C PRO A 338 12.84 -13.16 27.98
N TYR A 339 11.67 -13.12 27.34
CA TYR A 339 10.94 -11.89 27.06
C TYR A 339 10.38 -11.25 28.33
N HIS A 340 10.03 -12.00 29.37
CA HIS A 340 9.42 -11.48 30.60
C HIS A 340 10.42 -10.94 31.63
N GLN A 341 11.71 -11.01 31.33
CA GLN A 341 12.79 -10.62 32.27
C GLN A 341 13.19 -9.15 32.17
N GLY A 342 12.53 -8.37 31.30
CA GLY A 342 12.75 -6.93 31.16
C GLY A 342 11.78 -6.11 32.02
N ASP A 343 12.17 -4.89 32.37
CA ASP A 343 11.29 -3.91 33.01
C ASP A 343 10.37 -3.27 31.95
N TRP A 344 9.33 -4.01 31.57
CA TRP A 344 8.42 -3.60 30.50
C TRP A 344 7.69 -2.28 30.73
N PRO A 345 7.26 -1.92 31.95
CA PRO A 345 6.79 -0.57 32.25
C PRO A 345 7.78 0.51 31.85
N ALA A 346 9.04 0.41 32.29
CA ALA A 346 10.07 1.40 31.96
C ALA A 346 10.42 1.40 30.46
N ILE A 347 10.46 0.23 29.82
CA ILE A 347 10.69 0.08 28.38
C ILE A 347 9.57 0.78 27.58
N ALA A 348 8.30 0.53 27.93
CA ALA A 348 7.16 1.10 27.22
C ALA A 348 7.14 2.64 27.35
N GLU A 349 7.43 3.16 28.55
CA GLU A 349 7.55 4.60 28.80
C GLU A 349 8.65 5.24 27.95
N ALA A 350 9.84 4.64 27.89
CA ALA A 350 10.96 5.15 27.09
C ALA A 350 10.65 5.18 25.58
N VAL A 351 9.98 4.15 25.07
CA VAL A 351 9.57 4.07 23.65
C VAL A 351 8.51 5.11 23.32
N LEU A 352 7.53 5.32 24.20
CA LEU A 352 6.50 6.34 24.02
C LEU A 352 7.10 7.75 24.08
N ALA A 353 8.01 8.01 25.03
CA ALA A 353 8.70 9.30 25.13
C ALA A 353 9.51 9.62 23.86
N HIS A 354 10.15 8.61 23.25
CA HIS A 354 10.82 8.77 21.96
C HIS A 354 9.82 9.06 20.82
N ALA A 355 8.69 8.35 20.78
CA ALA A 355 7.67 8.50 19.74
C ALA A 355 6.95 9.86 19.75
N GLU A 356 6.96 10.58 20.88
CA GLU A 356 6.38 11.92 21.01
C GLU A 356 7.26 13.03 20.45
N VAL A 357 8.52 12.74 20.11
CA VAL A 357 9.45 13.74 19.55
C VAL A 357 9.49 13.63 18.04
N ASP A 358 9.34 14.78 17.40
CA ASP A 358 9.58 14.94 15.97
C ASP A 358 11.10 14.95 15.71
N GLU A 359 11.60 13.94 15.02
CA GLU A 359 13.04 13.76 14.76
C GLU A 359 13.58 14.82 13.79
N ASP A 360 12.75 15.33 12.88
CA ASP A 360 13.13 16.33 11.90
C ASP A 360 13.20 17.73 12.54
N GLU A 361 12.27 18.05 13.45
CA GLU A 361 12.27 19.32 14.17
C GLU A 361 13.26 19.36 15.36
N GLU A 362 13.42 18.24 16.09
CA GLU A 362 14.23 18.16 17.31
C GLU A 362 15.26 17.00 17.31
N PRO A 363 16.19 16.93 16.34
CA PRO A 363 17.07 15.77 16.14
C PRO A 363 17.96 15.45 17.35
N GLU A 364 18.47 16.48 18.06
CA GLU A 364 19.28 16.26 19.26
C GLU A 364 18.48 15.65 20.41
N ARG A 365 17.19 16.01 20.53
CA ARG A 365 16.31 15.49 21.58
C ARG A 365 15.92 14.05 21.25
N ALA A 366 15.58 13.76 20.00
CA ALA A 366 15.32 12.41 19.52
C ALA A 366 16.52 11.49 19.80
N ALA A 367 17.73 11.92 19.43
CA ALA A 367 18.96 11.15 19.69
C ALA A 367 19.20 10.88 21.18
N ARG A 368 18.96 11.86 22.07
CA ARG A 368 19.07 11.68 23.52
C ARG A 368 18.04 10.69 24.06
N LEU A 369 16.79 10.75 23.59
CA LEU A 369 15.74 9.84 24.01
C LEU A 369 15.99 8.42 23.50
N TYR A 370 16.49 8.27 22.27
CA TYR A 370 16.85 6.98 21.67
C TYR A 370 18.01 6.27 22.41
N ALA A 371 18.91 7.05 23.02
CA ALA A 371 19.99 6.51 23.83
C ALA A 371 19.48 5.76 25.07
N MET A 372 18.31 6.14 25.61
CA MET A 372 17.62 5.48 26.72
C MET A 372 18.57 5.14 27.88
N GLU A 373 19.42 6.10 28.26
CA GLU A 373 20.53 5.88 29.20
C GLU A 373 20.08 5.50 30.62
N HIS A 374 18.84 5.89 30.96
CA HIS A 374 18.19 5.59 32.23
C HIS A 374 17.77 4.11 32.38
N LEU A 375 17.70 3.35 31.28
CA LEU A 375 17.40 1.92 31.30
C LEU A 375 18.67 1.08 31.51
N SER A 376 18.49 -0.11 32.08
CA SER A 376 19.55 -1.12 32.13
C SER A 376 20.01 -1.48 30.71
N PRO A 377 21.26 -1.95 30.50
CA PRO A 377 21.74 -2.30 29.17
C PRO A 377 20.84 -3.28 28.40
N ARG A 378 20.22 -4.22 29.13
CA ARG A 378 19.29 -5.20 28.56
C ARG A 378 17.95 -4.57 28.17
N ASP A 379 17.37 -3.75 29.05
CA ASP A 379 16.09 -3.10 28.79
C ASP A 379 16.20 -2.06 27.67
N ARG A 380 17.35 -1.39 27.60
CA ARG A 380 17.72 -0.51 26.49
C ARG A 380 17.71 -1.25 25.16
N GLU A 381 18.31 -2.45 25.09
CA GLU A 381 18.28 -3.26 23.87
C GLU A 381 16.83 -3.61 23.46
N TRP A 382 15.97 -3.94 24.43
CA TRP A 382 14.55 -4.20 24.16
C TRP A 382 13.79 -2.97 23.68
N ALA A 383 14.03 -1.82 24.29
CA ALA A 383 13.39 -0.57 23.94
C ALA A 383 13.83 -0.07 22.56
N GLN A 384 15.12 -0.16 22.22
CA GLN A 384 15.63 0.14 20.87
C GLN A 384 15.09 -0.84 19.82
N ARG A 385 14.91 -2.12 20.17
CA ARG A 385 14.19 -3.07 19.31
C ARG A 385 12.72 -2.71 19.11
N MET A 386 12.06 -2.09 20.09
CA MET A 386 10.67 -1.63 19.91
C MET A 386 10.56 -0.42 18.98
N VAL A 387 11.60 0.41 18.88
CA VAL A 387 11.70 1.53 17.94
C VAL A 387 12.03 1.06 16.52
N SER A 388 12.84 0.00 16.37
CA SER A 388 13.21 -0.53 15.04
C SER A 388 12.27 -1.63 14.53
N ASP A 389 11.66 -2.40 15.42
CA ASP A 389 10.76 -3.52 15.15
C ASP A 389 9.49 -3.39 16.03
N HIS A 390 8.66 -2.44 15.63
CA HIS A 390 7.41 -2.10 16.32
C HIS A 390 6.46 -3.29 16.47
N ILE A 391 5.59 -3.23 17.47
CA ILE A 391 4.34 -4.00 17.45
C ILE A 391 3.43 -3.29 16.44
N TRP A 392 3.03 -3.99 15.38
CA TRP A 392 2.20 -3.45 14.31
C TRP A 392 0.73 -3.80 14.50
N TRP A 393 -0.11 -2.79 14.65
CA TRP A 393 -1.57 -2.96 14.75
C TRP A 393 -2.33 -1.69 14.30
N ASN A 394 -3.20 -1.89 13.31
CA ASN A 394 -4.18 -0.89 12.91
C ASN A 394 -5.38 -0.94 13.84
N GLU A 395 -5.96 0.21 14.12
CA GLU A 395 -7.10 0.30 15.01
C GLU A 395 -8.28 -0.57 14.54
N GLY A 396 -8.80 -1.40 15.44
CA GLY A 396 -9.90 -2.31 15.14
C GLY A 396 -9.51 -3.58 14.37
N SER A 397 -8.24 -3.76 14.02
CA SER A 397 -7.75 -5.04 13.50
C SER A 397 -7.88 -6.13 14.56
N ASP A 398 -8.28 -7.32 14.13
CA ASP A 398 -8.41 -8.49 15.00
C ASP A 398 -7.05 -9.14 15.32
N SER A 399 -5.97 -8.64 14.73
CA SER A 399 -4.65 -9.23 14.83
C SER A 399 -3.57 -8.18 14.70
N LEU A 400 -2.44 -8.49 15.33
CA LEU A 400 -1.22 -7.71 15.30
C LEU A 400 -0.10 -8.54 14.70
N THR A 401 0.87 -7.86 14.10
CA THR A 401 2.10 -8.45 13.55
C THR A 401 3.30 -7.90 14.30
N ASN A 402 4.35 -8.71 14.41
CA ASN A 402 5.57 -8.42 15.15
C ASN A 402 5.37 -8.15 16.66
N GLY A 403 6.29 -8.64 17.49
CA GLY A 403 6.27 -8.35 18.93
C GLY A 403 5.18 -9.02 19.78
N GLN A 404 4.58 -10.12 19.31
CA GLN A 404 3.60 -10.87 20.10
C GLN A 404 4.12 -11.31 21.50
N HIS A 405 5.37 -11.74 21.61
CA HIS A 405 6.02 -12.05 22.89
C HIS A 405 6.23 -10.81 23.75
N ARG A 406 6.57 -9.67 23.13
CA ARG A 406 6.74 -8.39 23.81
C ARG A 406 5.41 -7.92 24.40
N LEU A 407 4.30 -8.07 23.66
CA LEU A 407 2.96 -7.80 24.18
C LEU A 407 2.60 -8.73 25.35
N CYS A 408 2.88 -10.03 25.26
CA CYS A 408 2.66 -10.96 26.37
C CYS A 408 3.43 -10.54 27.62
N ALA A 409 4.68 -10.10 27.46
CA ALA A 409 5.52 -9.64 28.54
C ALA A 409 5.05 -8.30 29.14
N MET A 410 4.62 -7.34 28.31
CA MET A 410 4.01 -6.08 28.75
C MET A 410 2.70 -6.31 29.52
N ARG A 411 1.85 -7.24 29.06
CA ARG A 411 0.65 -7.66 29.79
C ARG A 411 0.99 -8.21 31.18
N ALA A 412 1.99 -9.10 31.27
CA ALA A 412 2.42 -9.67 32.55
C ALA A 412 3.10 -8.65 33.46
N GLY A 413 3.83 -7.69 32.88
CA GLY A 413 4.46 -6.57 33.59
C GLY A 413 3.49 -5.45 34.01
N GLY A 414 2.19 -5.58 33.73
CA GLY A 414 1.20 -4.58 34.14
C GLY A 414 1.23 -3.28 33.35
N VAL A 415 1.78 -3.28 32.13
CA VAL A 415 1.81 -2.11 31.26
C VAL A 415 0.37 -1.75 30.87
N ALA A 416 -0.07 -0.55 31.23
CA ALA A 416 -1.43 -0.08 30.93
C ALA A 416 -1.59 0.33 29.46
N ASN A 417 -0.58 1.00 28.90
CA ASN A 417 -0.57 1.48 27.53
C ASN A 417 0.68 0.97 26.80
N VAL A 418 0.47 0.27 25.69
CA VAL A 418 1.52 -0.34 24.87
C VAL A 418 1.86 0.59 23.71
N PRO A 419 3.15 0.84 23.42
CA PRO A 419 3.57 1.49 22.19
C PRO A 419 3.31 0.58 20.99
N VAL A 420 2.50 1.07 20.05
CA VAL A 420 2.08 0.35 18.85
C VAL A 420 2.22 1.25 17.65
N ASN A 421 2.79 0.73 16.56
CA ASN A 421 2.78 1.39 15.27
C ASN A 421 1.61 0.88 14.43
N GLY A 422 0.93 1.80 13.74
CA GLY A 422 -0.09 1.46 12.75
C GLY A 422 -1.07 2.59 12.57
N ARG A 423 -2.09 2.35 11.76
CA ARG A 423 -3.11 3.35 11.45
C ARG A 423 -4.13 3.51 12.57
N TYR A 424 -4.52 4.75 12.87
CA TYR A 424 -5.55 5.06 13.85
C TYR A 424 -6.29 6.36 13.56
N LEU A 425 -7.47 6.52 14.17
CA LEU A 425 -8.24 7.76 14.15
C LEU A 425 -7.89 8.61 15.39
N PRO A 426 -7.38 9.84 15.23
CA PRO A 426 -7.14 10.74 16.35
C PRO A 426 -8.41 11.02 17.14
N GLY A 427 -8.31 11.09 18.48
CA GLY A 427 -9.42 11.46 19.35
C GLY A 427 -10.47 10.36 19.61
N LYS A 428 -10.31 9.15 19.06
CA LYS A 428 -11.19 8.03 19.39
C LYS A 428 -10.97 7.57 20.83
N GLN A 429 -12.05 7.46 21.58
CA GLN A 429 -12.00 6.97 22.96
C GLN A 429 -11.62 5.47 22.97
N GLN A 430 -10.55 5.16 23.68
CA GLN A 430 -10.11 3.79 23.91
C GLN A 430 -10.77 3.22 25.17
N PRO A 431 -10.90 1.89 25.29
CA PRO A 431 -11.38 1.27 26.53
C PRO A 431 -10.45 1.59 27.70
N ASP A 432 -11.03 1.65 28.89
CA ASP A 432 -10.26 1.81 30.13
C ASP A 432 -9.24 0.68 30.31
N ALA A 433 -8.14 0.98 31.01
CA ALA A 433 -7.15 -0.03 31.36
C ALA A 433 -7.77 -1.08 32.29
N VAL A 434 -7.59 -2.36 31.94
CA VAL A 434 -8.03 -3.52 32.73
C VAL A 434 -6.80 -4.37 33.03
N ASP A 435 -6.73 -4.94 34.24
CA ASP A 435 -5.71 -5.92 34.61
C ASP A 435 -5.65 -7.05 33.55
N ALA A 436 -4.44 -7.42 33.13
CA ALA A 436 -4.29 -8.36 32.02
C ALA A 436 -4.85 -9.77 32.33
N ARG A 437 -4.75 -10.26 33.57
CA ARG A 437 -5.34 -11.55 33.96
C ARG A 437 -6.85 -11.47 34.04
N GLU A 438 -7.40 -10.37 34.52
CA GLU A 438 -8.84 -10.14 34.51
C GLU A 438 -9.37 -10.07 33.07
N HIS A 439 -8.72 -9.27 32.22
CA HIS A 439 -9.05 -9.17 30.79
C HIS A 439 -8.96 -10.53 30.09
N ALA A 440 -7.98 -11.36 30.43
CA ALA A 440 -7.84 -12.71 29.90
C ALA A 440 -9.04 -13.59 30.25
N ARG A 441 -9.46 -13.59 31.52
CA ARG A 441 -10.63 -14.36 31.97
C ARG A 441 -11.90 -13.87 31.31
N MET A 442 -12.12 -12.55 31.27
CA MET A 442 -13.26 -11.95 30.60
C MET A 442 -13.31 -12.31 29.11
N THR A 443 -12.15 -12.34 28.43
CA THR A 443 -12.07 -12.73 27.02
C THR A 443 -12.56 -14.16 26.81
N VAL A 444 -12.11 -15.11 27.64
CA VAL A 444 -12.50 -16.51 27.57
C VAL A 444 -13.98 -16.70 27.91
N GLU A 445 -14.46 -16.07 28.98
CA GLU A 445 -15.87 -16.13 29.38
C GLU A 445 -16.78 -15.57 28.28
N ARG A 446 -16.45 -14.39 27.74
CA ARG A 446 -17.19 -13.75 26.64
C ARG A 446 -17.24 -14.63 25.40
N TYR A 447 -16.12 -15.22 24.98
CA TYR A 447 -16.09 -16.13 23.83
C TYR A 447 -17.09 -17.27 23.99
N TRP A 448 -17.09 -17.94 25.16
CA TRP A 448 -17.99 -19.07 25.38
C TRP A 448 -19.45 -18.63 25.50
N ILE A 449 -19.74 -17.45 26.06
CA ILE A 449 -21.11 -16.89 26.04
C ILE A 449 -21.57 -16.69 24.60
N GLU A 450 -20.79 -15.99 23.77
CA GLU A 450 -21.12 -15.75 22.36
C GLU A 450 -21.29 -17.05 21.59
N ARG A 451 -20.40 -18.03 21.78
CA ARG A 451 -20.52 -19.33 21.12
C ARG A 451 -21.80 -20.06 21.50
N LEU A 452 -22.22 -19.99 22.76
CA LEU A 452 -23.48 -20.59 23.19
C LEU A 452 -24.69 -19.81 22.64
N VAL A 453 -24.60 -18.49 22.48
CA VAL A 453 -25.60 -17.68 21.78
C VAL A 453 -25.72 -18.11 20.31
N ASP A 454 -24.60 -18.33 19.61
CA ASP A 454 -24.63 -18.80 18.22
C ASP A 454 -25.31 -20.18 18.08
N LEU A 455 -25.13 -21.05 19.07
CA LEU A 455 -25.67 -22.41 19.06
C LEU A 455 -27.14 -22.48 19.47
N TRP A 456 -27.55 -21.68 20.46
CA TRP A 456 -28.85 -21.84 21.13
C TRP A 456 -29.75 -20.59 21.04
N GLY A 457 -29.27 -19.50 20.43
CA GLY A 457 -29.91 -18.20 20.43
C GLY A 457 -29.64 -17.38 21.70
N PRO A 458 -29.98 -16.08 21.70
CA PRO A 458 -29.81 -15.21 22.86
C PRO A 458 -30.73 -15.64 24.02
N GLY A 459 -30.24 -15.56 25.26
CA GLY A 459 -31.04 -15.87 26.45
C GLY A 459 -30.21 -16.07 27.72
N PRO A 460 -30.86 -16.40 28.86
CA PRO A 460 -30.19 -16.50 30.16
C PRO A 460 -29.29 -17.73 30.30
N TRP A 461 -29.45 -18.75 29.44
CA TRP A 461 -28.66 -19.98 29.49
C TRP A 461 -27.22 -19.78 29.00
N PRO A 462 -26.96 -19.17 27.82
CA PRO A 462 -25.62 -18.78 27.41
C PRO A 462 -24.85 -17.97 28.47
N GLU A 463 -25.48 -16.97 29.09
CA GLU A 463 -24.85 -16.11 30.10
C GLU A 463 -24.47 -16.89 31.38
N ARG A 464 -25.32 -17.84 31.81
CA ARG A 464 -25.05 -18.65 33.01
C ARG A 464 -24.06 -19.79 32.76
N LEU A 465 -24.13 -20.42 31.59
CA LEU A 465 -23.32 -21.59 31.25
C LEU A 465 -21.96 -21.20 30.66
N GLY A 466 -21.85 -20.05 30.00
CA GLY A 466 -20.61 -19.56 29.40
C GLY A 466 -19.43 -19.54 30.39
N PRO A 467 -19.57 -18.92 31.57
CA PRO A 467 -18.52 -18.96 32.60
C PRO A 467 -18.16 -20.37 33.09
N LEU A 468 -19.13 -21.30 33.12
CA LEU A 468 -18.86 -22.69 33.50
C LEU A 468 -18.09 -23.45 32.40
N VAL A 469 -18.44 -23.23 31.12
CA VAL A 469 -17.74 -23.82 29.97
C VAL A 469 -16.32 -23.23 29.83
N ALA A 470 -16.16 -21.95 30.12
CA ALA A 470 -14.88 -21.28 30.22
C ALA A 470 -13.98 -21.93 31.29
N ARG A 471 -14.50 -22.18 32.50
CA ARG A 471 -13.72 -22.78 33.59
C ARG A 471 -13.47 -24.27 33.44
N HIS A 472 -14.42 -25.03 32.88
CA HIS A 472 -14.37 -26.49 32.84
C HIS A 472 -14.27 -27.02 31.41
N ARG A 473 -13.03 -27.21 30.92
CA ARG A 473 -12.74 -27.69 29.56
C ARG A 473 -13.49 -28.96 29.14
N MET A 474 -13.82 -29.84 30.08
CA MET A 474 -14.59 -31.07 29.79
C MET A 474 -15.99 -30.78 29.24
N LEU A 475 -16.60 -29.65 29.61
CA LEU A 475 -17.92 -29.21 29.15
C LEU A 475 -17.90 -28.72 27.69
N ARG A 476 -16.72 -28.51 27.10
CA ARG A 476 -16.55 -28.09 25.70
C ARG A 476 -16.68 -29.27 24.73
N ARG A 477 -16.33 -30.49 25.17
CA ARG A 477 -16.34 -31.72 24.35
C ARG A 477 -17.68 -32.03 23.64
N PRO A 478 -18.86 -31.88 24.28
CA PRO A 478 -20.14 -32.16 23.62
C PRO A 478 -20.59 -31.03 22.68
N LEU A 479 -19.92 -29.88 22.64
CA LEU A 479 -20.35 -28.76 21.81
C LEU A 479 -20.01 -29.00 20.33
N PRO A 480 -20.92 -28.66 19.39
CA PRO A 480 -20.65 -28.79 17.97
C PRO A 480 -19.46 -27.93 17.56
N ARG A 481 -18.58 -28.49 16.72
CA ARG A 481 -17.61 -27.69 15.98
C ARG A 481 -18.29 -27.13 14.72
N PRO A 482 -18.04 -25.87 14.32
CA PRO A 482 -18.49 -25.37 13.03
C PRO A 482 -18.00 -26.32 11.94
N ASP A 483 -18.85 -26.62 10.97
CA ASP A 483 -18.40 -27.26 9.74
C ASP A 483 -17.35 -26.35 9.12
N ARG A 484 -16.10 -26.82 9.05
CA ARG A 484 -15.05 -26.15 8.28
C ARG A 484 -15.49 -26.21 6.82
N ARG A 485 -16.16 -25.17 6.32
CA ARG A 485 -16.16 -24.94 4.88
C ARG A 485 -14.69 -24.72 4.50
N PRO A 486 -14.15 -25.42 3.50
CA PRO A 486 -12.83 -25.08 2.99
C PRO A 486 -12.92 -23.64 2.46
N GLU A 487 -12.12 -22.75 3.06
CA GLU A 487 -11.83 -21.42 2.51
C GLU A 487 -10.97 -21.56 1.25
#